data_AF-A0A1M6FFX7-F1
#
_entry.id   AF-A0A1M6FFX7-F1
#
_cell.length_a   1.000
_cell.length_b   1.000
_cell.length_c   1.000
_cell.angle_alpha   90.00
_cell.angle_beta   90.00
_cell.angle_gamma   90.00
#
_symmetry.space_group_name_H-M   'P 1'
#
loop_
_entity.id
_entity.type
_entity.pdbx_description
1 polymer ?
#
loop_
_entity_poly.entity_id
_entity_poly.type
_entity_poly.pdbx_seq_one_letter_code
_entity_poly.pdbx_strand_id
1 'polypeptide(L)'
;MALDDTSAALGGPVPISAAADRVGTTPRMLRYREGLGLLPRTQEQPTGRGHRHRRFTEEDLRTIATGLELERDFDIPPAALAFALRVLSEPEVLARVRTHGERLGRLAPAPARALDFEKQKAMRLLGRRP
;
A
#
# COMPACT_ATOMS: atom_id res chain seq x y z
N MET A 1 -1.49 -0.54 -34.90
CA MET A 1 -2.20 -0.40 -33.62
C MET A 1 -1.20 -0.64 -32.49
N ALA A 2 -0.43 0.39 -32.15
CA ALA A 2 0.34 0.49 -30.91
C ALA A 2 0.07 1.93 -30.44
N LEU A 3 -0.60 2.02 -29.29
CA LEU A 3 -1.26 3.22 -28.78
C LEU A 3 -0.24 4.18 -28.19
N ASP A 4 -0.39 5.45 -28.55
CA ASP A 4 0.06 6.67 -27.89
C ASP A 4 0.98 6.53 -26.66
N ASP A 5 2.29 6.49 -26.90
CA ASP A 5 3.33 6.72 -25.89
C ASP A 5 3.86 8.18 -25.94
N THR A 6 3.17 9.07 -26.68
CA THR A 6 3.66 10.42 -27.00
C THR A 6 2.97 11.55 -26.20
N SER A 7 1.98 11.25 -25.36
CA SER A 7 1.35 12.26 -24.49
C SER A 7 1.96 12.38 -23.09
N ALA A 8 2.82 11.44 -22.69
CA ALA A 8 3.38 11.36 -21.33
C ALA A 8 4.53 12.34 -21.03
N ALA A 9 4.95 13.16 -22.00
CA ALA A 9 6.24 13.87 -21.96
C ALA A 9 6.17 15.41 -22.10
N LEU A 10 5.22 16.10 -21.45
CA LEU A 10 5.17 17.58 -21.51
C LEU A 10 5.24 18.32 -20.15
N GLY A 11 5.48 17.62 -19.04
CA GLY A 11 5.66 18.26 -17.74
C GLY A 11 6.83 17.68 -16.98
N GLY A 12 7.93 18.43 -16.86
CA GLY A 12 9.01 18.08 -15.95
C GLY A 12 8.53 17.97 -14.49
N PRO A 13 9.35 17.40 -13.58
CA PRO A 13 8.96 17.18 -12.20
C PRO A 13 8.41 18.44 -11.51
N VAL A 14 7.19 18.36 -10.95
CA VAL A 14 6.46 19.51 -10.42
C VAL A 14 6.61 19.66 -8.90
N PRO A 15 6.57 20.88 -8.34
CA PRO A 15 6.53 21.07 -6.89
C PRO A 15 5.19 20.59 -6.29
N ILE A 16 5.16 20.37 -4.98
CA ILE A 16 3.98 19.89 -4.24
C ILE A 16 2.70 20.70 -4.48
N SER A 17 2.80 22.02 -4.68
CA SER A 17 1.61 22.85 -4.93
C SER A 17 0.98 22.52 -6.29
N ALA A 18 1.79 22.49 -7.35
CA ALA A 18 1.32 22.11 -8.68
C ALA A 18 0.90 20.64 -8.75
N ALA A 19 1.57 19.75 -7.99
CA ALA A 19 1.14 18.37 -7.84
C ALA A 19 -0.26 18.29 -7.23
N ALA A 20 -0.53 19.06 -6.16
CA ALA A 20 -1.82 19.09 -5.50
C ALA A 20 -2.94 19.54 -6.44
N ASP A 21 -2.69 20.61 -7.21
CA ASP A 21 -3.65 21.11 -8.21
C ASP A 21 -3.97 20.05 -9.27
N ARG A 22 -2.94 19.32 -9.75
CA ARG A 22 -3.12 18.27 -10.77
C ARG A 22 -3.91 17.06 -10.29
N VAL A 23 -3.73 16.65 -9.04
CA VAL A 23 -4.44 15.49 -8.47
C VAL A 23 -5.73 15.89 -7.72
N GLY A 24 -6.15 17.15 -7.84
CA GLY A 24 -7.41 17.63 -7.27
C GLY A 24 -7.44 17.64 -5.74
N THR A 25 -6.33 17.95 -5.08
CA THR A 25 -6.23 18.00 -3.63
C THR A 25 -5.52 19.27 -3.14
N THR A 26 -5.29 19.38 -1.83
CA THR A 26 -4.56 20.52 -1.25
C THR A 26 -3.10 20.17 -0.95
N PRO A 27 -2.16 21.15 -1.01
CA PRO A 27 -0.77 20.91 -0.63
C PRO A 27 -0.61 20.43 0.82
N ARG A 28 -1.53 20.85 1.71
CA ARG A 28 -1.59 20.38 3.10
C ARG A 28 -1.94 18.89 3.15
N MET A 29 -2.91 18.45 2.36
CA MET A 29 -3.31 17.05 2.29
C MET A 29 -2.17 16.18 1.75
N LEU A 30 -1.47 16.62 0.68
CA LEU A 30 -0.30 15.87 0.19
C LEU A 30 0.80 15.72 1.24
N ARG A 31 1.08 16.76 2.04
CA ARG A 31 2.04 16.65 3.16
C ARG A 31 1.57 15.70 4.26
N TYR A 32 0.28 15.71 4.59
CA TYR A 32 -0.28 14.75 5.54
C TYR A 32 -0.10 13.32 5.04
N ARG A 33 -0.42 13.06 3.77
CA ARG A 33 -0.22 11.76 3.11
C ARG A 33 1.26 11.35 3.06
N GLU A 34 2.17 12.30 2.85
CA GLU A 34 3.61 12.06 2.91
C GLU A 34 4.02 11.56 4.30
N GLY A 35 3.54 12.21 5.37
CA GLY A 35 3.78 11.77 6.74
C GLY A 35 3.23 10.38 7.05
N LEU A 36 2.21 9.92 6.32
CA LEU A 36 1.65 8.58 6.42
C LEU A 36 2.36 7.54 5.53
N GLY A 37 3.34 7.96 4.71
CA GLY A 37 4.03 7.07 3.77
C GLY A 37 3.21 6.71 2.52
N LEU A 38 2.17 7.48 2.19
CA LEU A 38 1.29 7.25 1.03
C LEU A 38 1.77 7.89 -0.26
N LEU A 39 2.90 8.60 -0.23
CA LEU A 39 3.51 9.18 -1.41
C LEU A 39 4.72 8.32 -1.81
N PRO A 40 4.95 8.09 -3.12
CA PRO A 40 6.09 7.31 -3.61
C PRO A 40 7.40 7.89 -3.08
N ARG A 41 8.47 7.11 -2.92
CA ARG A 41 9.77 7.70 -2.59
C ARG A 41 10.32 8.34 -3.85
N THR A 42 10.15 9.66 -3.99
CA THR A 42 10.67 10.40 -5.15
C THR A 42 12.15 10.06 -5.32
N GLN A 43 12.56 9.76 -6.56
CA GLN A 43 13.87 9.21 -6.92
C GLN A 43 15.07 10.13 -6.58
N GLU A 44 14.84 11.38 -6.17
CA GLU A 44 15.89 12.28 -5.69
C GLU A 44 15.76 12.51 -4.18
N GLN A 45 16.32 11.60 -3.38
CA GLN A 45 16.75 12.00 -2.03
C GLN A 45 17.96 12.94 -2.19
N PRO A 46 17.88 14.21 -1.75
CA PRO A 46 19.00 15.12 -1.92
C PRO A 46 20.14 14.69 -1.00
N THR A 47 21.27 14.29 -1.56
CA THR A 47 22.53 14.06 -0.85
C THR A 47 23.20 15.38 -0.39
N GLY A 48 22.44 16.44 -0.10
CA GLY A 48 22.96 17.77 0.23
C GLY A 48 22.19 18.47 1.33
N ARG A 49 22.92 19.10 2.27
CA ARG A 49 22.40 20.01 3.31
C ARG A 49 21.47 21.04 2.70
N GLY A 50 20.16 20.85 2.86
CA GLY A 50 19.14 21.82 2.50
C GLY A 50 17.78 21.19 2.26
N HIS A 51 16.72 21.85 2.71
CA HIS A 51 15.33 21.52 2.41
C HIS A 51 15.05 21.71 0.91
N ARG A 52 15.54 20.80 0.06
CA ARG A 52 15.21 20.84 -1.36
C ARG A 52 13.75 20.43 -1.49
N HIS A 53 12.92 21.34 -2.01
CA HIS A 53 11.50 21.08 -2.21
C HIS A 53 11.31 19.86 -3.12
N ARG A 54 10.60 18.86 -2.60
CA ARG A 54 10.29 17.62 -3.29
C ARG A 54 9.63 17.88 -4.64
N ARG A 55 10.03 17.11 -5.65
CA ARG A 55 9.46 17.14 -7.00
C ARG A 55 8.66 15.88 -7.26
N PHE A 56 7.59 15.98 -8.03
CA PHE A 56 6.71 14.87 -8.37
C PHE A 56 6.77 14.64 -9.86
N THR A 57 7.14 13.42 -10.27
CA THR A 57 7.07 12.99 -11.67
C THR A 57 5.61 12.71 -12.06
N GLU A 58 5.33 12.57 -13.34
CA GLU A 58 3.99 12.18 -13.80
C GLU A 58 3.59 10.78 -13.28
N GLU A 59 4.56 9.87 -13.13
CA GLU A 59 4.35 8.57 -12.50
C GLU A 59 3.98 8.69 -11.02
N ASP A 60 4.62 9.61 -10.29
CA ASP A 60 4.28 9.90 -8.91
C ASP A 60 2.82 10.41 -8.81
N LEU A 61 2.41 11.31 -9.72
CA LEU A 61 1.05 11.86 -9.75
C LEU A 61 0.02 10.76 -10.01
N ARG A 62 0.27 9.85 -10.95
CA ARG A 62 -0.60 8.69 -11.19
C ARG A 62 -0.74 7.80 -9.96
N THR A 63 0.37 7.52 -9.28
CA THR A 63 0.36 6.71 -8.04
C THR A 63 -0.44 7.39 -6.93
N ILE A 64 -0.29 8.71 -6.78
CA ILE A 64 -1.08 9.50 -5.82
C ILE A 64 -2.57 9.46 -6.17
N ALA A 65 -2.91 9.63 -7.46
CA ALA A 65 -4.29 9.59 -7.94
C ALA A 65 -4.95 8.23 -7.63
N THR A 66 -4.28 7.11 -7.91
CA THR A 66 -4.79 5.77 -7.55
C THR A 66 -5.03 5.64 -6.04
N GLY A 67 -4.15 6.17 -5.20
CA GLY A 67 -4.38 6.18 -3.75
C GLY A 67 -5.60 7.00 -3.32
N LEU A 68 -5.88 8.11 -4.00
CA LEU A 68 -7.07 8.94 -3.75
C LEU A 68 -8.35 8.24 -4.22
N GLU A 69 -8.29 7.51 -5.34
CA GLU A 69 -9.39 6.69 -5.85
C GLU A 69 -9.76 5.58 -4.86
N LEU A 70 -8.77 4.85 -4.33
CA LEU A 70 -9.00 3.82 -3.30
C LEU A 70 -9.70 4.40 -2.05
N GLU A 71 -9.26 5.57 -1.60
CA GLU A 71 -9.89 6.24 -0.44
C GLU A 71 -11.34 6.61 -0.71
N ARG A 72 -11.63 7.11 -1.91
CA ARG A 72 -12.99 7.47 -2.30
C ARG A 72 -13.89 6.25 -2.47
N ASP A 73 -13.40 5.23 -3.17
CA ASP A 73 -14.20 4.06 -3.55
C ASP A 73 -14.52 3.16 -2.35
N PHE A 74 -13.62 3.11 -1.36
CA PHE A 74 -13.84 2.38 -0.11
C PHE A 74 -14.34 3.26 1.04
N ASP A 75 -14.53 4.57 0.82
CA ASP A 75 -14.92 5.55 1.84
C ASP A 75 -14.05 5.46 3.10
N ILE A 76 -12.72 5.47 2.91
CA ILE A 76 -11.74 5.33 4.00
C ILE A 76 -10.87 6.58 4.13
N PRO A 77 -10.48 6.97 5.37
CA PRO A 77 -9.53 8.05 5.56
C PRO A 77 -8.11 7.62 5.14
N PRO A 78 -7.21 8.56 4.82
CA PRO A 78 -5.83 8.24 4.42
C PRO A 78 -5.08 7.36 5.43
N ALA A 79 -5.30 7.58 6.73
CA ALA A 79 -4.67 6.77 7.78
C ALA A 79 -5.08 5.28 7.72
N ALA A 80 -6.31 4.97 7.28
CA ALA A 80 -6.76 3.60 7.13
C ALA A 80 -6.09 2.92 5.93
N LEU A 81 -5.93 3.63 4.81
CA LEU A 81 -5.17 3.12 3.67
C LEU A 81 -3.70 2.86 4.05
N ALA A 82 -3.08 3.79 4.76
CA ALA A 82 -1.71 3.63 5.24
C ALA A 82 -1.56 2.42 6.18
N PHE A 83 -2.53 2.22 7.08
CA PHE A 83 -2.55 1.05 7.95
C PHE A 83 -2.78 -0.24 7.16
N ALA A 84 -3.62 -0.25 6.13
CA ALA A 84 -3.83 -1.41 5.27
C ALA A 84 -2.53 -1.81 4.55
N LEU A 85 -1.79 -0.85 3.99
CA LEU A 85 -0.47 -1.11 3.39
C LEU A 85 0.52 -1.66 4.41
N ARG A 86 0.50 -1.13 5.64
CA ARG A 86 1.30 -1.64 6.76
C ARG A 86 0.96 -3.08 7.12
N VAL A 87 -0.34 -3.42 7.17
CA VAL A 87 -0.81 -4.79 7.40
C VAL A 87 -0.28 -5.73 6.32
N LEU A 88 -0.20 -5.29 5.07
CA LEU A 88 0.31 -6.09 3.96
C LEU A 88 1.85 -6.22 3.97
N SER A 89 2.58 -5.24 4.50
CA SER A 89 4.05 -5.22 4.48
C SER A 89 4.72 -5.76 5.75
N GLU A 90 4.06 -5.69 6.91
CA GLU A 90 4.59 -6.14 8.19
C GLU A 90 3.93 -7.46 8.64
N PRO A 91 4.63 -8.61 8.59
CA PRO A 91 4.05 -9.92 8.91
C PRO A 91 3.49 -10.03 10.32
N GLU A 92 4.11 -9.35 11.29
CA GLU A 92 3.65 -9.35 12.67
C GLU A 92 2.32 -8.60 12.84
N VAL A 93 2.17 -7.46 12.15
CA VAL A 93 0.92 -6.67 12.16
C VAL A 93 -0.19 -7.48 11.50
N LEU A 94 0.09 -8.12 10.36
CA LEU A 94 -0.85 -9.02 9.69
C LEU A 94 -1.38 -10.11 10.64
N ALA A 95 -0.48 -10.82 11.33
CA ALA A 95 -0.86 -11.91 12.23
C ALA A 95 -1.75 -11.44 13.38
N ARG A 96 -1.43 -10.26 13.96
CA ARG A 96 -2.22 -9.65 15.05
C ARG A 96 -3.60 -9.22 14.57
N VAL A 97 -3.70 -8.54 13.42
CA VAL A 97 -4.97 -8.11 12.84
C VAL A 97 -5.84 -9.31 12.44
N ARG A 98 -5.25 -10.36 11.86
CA ARG A 98 -5.99 -11.62 11.60
C ARG A 98 -6.55 -12.23 12.87
N THR A 99 -5.71 -12.39 13.89
CA THR A 99 -6.14 -12.95 15.18
C THR A 99 -7.31 -12.17 15.77
N HIS A 100 -7.28 -10.84 15.66
CA HIS A 100 -8.38 -10.00 16.10
C HIS A 100 -9.63 -10.20 15.24
N GLY A 101 -9.50 -10.23 13.91
CA GLY A 101 -10.61 -10.46 12.98
C GLY A 101 -11.28 -11.84 13.14
N GLU A 102 -10.51 -12.87 13.48
CA GLU A 102 -11.03 -14.20 13.85
C GLU A 102 -11.86 -14.14 15.13
N ARG A 103 -11.39 -13.43 16.17
CA ARG A 103 -12.14 -13.24 17.42
C ARG A 103 -13.42 -12.44 17.22
N LEU A 104 -13.41 -11.49 16.29
CA LEU A 104 -14.61 -10.73 15.90
C LEU A 104 -15.57 -11.55 15.01
N GLY A 105 -15.19 -12.76 14.58
CA GLY A 105 -15.98 -13.57 13.64
C GLY A 105 -16.03 -12.99 12.22
N ARG A 106 -15.16 -12.03 11.89
CA ARG A 106 -15.10 -11.37 10.57
C ARG A 106 -14.21 -12.11 9.58
N LEU A 107 -13.24 -12.88 10.10
CA LEU A 107 -12.34 -13.70 9.29
C LEU A 107 -12.49 -15.16 9.69
N ALA A 108 -12.51 -16.04 8.69
CA ALA A 108 -12.36 -17.46 8.95
C ALA A 108 -10.94 -17.76 9.45
N PRO A 109 -10.77 -18.69 10.41
CA PRO A 109 -9.46 -19.13 10.84
C PRO A 109 -8.68 -19.66 9.62
N ALA A 110 -7.39 -19.35 9.56
CA ALA A 110 -6.54 -19.82 8.47
C ALA A 110 -6.63 -21.37 8.36
N PRO A 111 -6.85 -21.94 7.16
CA PRO A 111 -7.02 -23.39 6.98
C PRO A 111 -5.75 -24.21 7.30
N ALA A 112 -4.63 -23.57 7.63
CA ALA A 112 -3.37 -24.22 7.99
C ALA A 112 -3.54 -25.24 9.14
N ARG A 113 -4.40 -24.96 10.14
CA ARG A 113 -4.64 -25.92 11.24
C ARG A 113 -5.34 -27.21 10.80
N ALA A 114 -6.16 -27.18 9.75
CA ALA A 114 -6.81 -28.37 9.21
C ALA A 114 -5.81 -29.24 8.41
N LEU A 115 -4.98 -28.59 7.58
CA LEU A 115 -3.94 -29.26 6.79
C LEU A 115 -2.85 -29.89 7.65
N ASP A 116 -2.44 -29.23 8.75
CA ASP A 116 -1.45 -29.79 9.68
C ASP A 116 -1.99 -31.02 10.41
N PHE A 117 -3.29 -31.02 10.77
CA PHE A 117 -3.93 -32.16 11.43
C PHE A 117 -4.07 -33.36 10.48
N GLU A 118 -4.46 -33.12 9.23
CA GLU A 118 -4.52 -34.16 8.19
C GLU A 118 -3.13 -34.73 7.87
N LYS A 119 -2.12 -33.87 7.77
CA LYS A 119 -0.72 -34.28 7.57
C LYS A 119 -0.22 -35.10 8.75
N GLN A 120 -0.48 -34.69 10.00
CA GLN A 120 -0.11 -35.45 11.20
C GLN A 120 -0.82 -36.81 11.25
N LYS A 121 -2.12 -36.87 10.88
CA LYS A 121 -2.88 -38.12 10.79
C LYS A 121 -2.30 -39.06 9.73
N ALA A 122 -1.98 -38.55 8.54
CA ALA A 122 -1.37 -39.32 7.47
C ALA A 122 0.01 -39.87 7.88
N MET A 123 0.85 -39.06 8.53
CA MET A 123 2.17 -39.50 9.03
C MET A 123 2.05 -40.58 10.10
N ARG A 124 1.05 -40.51 10.99
CA ARG A 124 0.77 -41.60 11.96
C ARG A 124 0.32 -42.89 11.28
N LEU A 125 -0.45 -42.80 10.20
CA LEU A 125 -0.90 -43.99 9.45
C LEU A 125 0.24 -44.63 8.65
N LEU A 126 1.18 -43.84 8.14
CA LEU A 126 2.37 -44.35 7.44
C LEU A 126 3.40 -44.98 8.38
N GLY A 127 3.55 -44.48 9.61
CA GLY A 127 4.42 -45.06 10.65
C GLY A 127 3.85 -46.30 11.34
N ARG A 128 2.58 -46.64 11.07
CA ARG A 128 1.89 -47.79 11.63
C ARG A 128 1.60 -48.82 10.52
N ARG A 129 2.66 -49.30 9.88
CA ARG A 129 2.62 -50.55 9.11
C ARG A 129 2.75 -51.73 10.09
N PRO A 130 2.00 -52.83 9.89
CA PRO A 130 2.02 -54.01 10.77
C PRO A 130 3.39 -54.69 10.82
#